data_AF-A0A1H5JG13-F1
#
_entry.id   AF-A0A1H5JG13-F1
#
_cell.length_a   1.000
_cell.length_b   1.000
_cell.length_c   1.000
_cell.angle_alpha   90.00
_cell.angle_beta   90.00
_cell.angle_gamma   90.00
#
_symmetry.space_group_name_H-M   'P 1'
#
loop_
_entity.id
_entity.type
_entity.pdbx_description
1 polymer ?
#
loop_
_entity_poly.entity_id
_entity_poly.type
_entity_poly.pdbx_seq_one_letter_code
_entity_poly.pdbx_strand_id
1 'polypeptide(L)'
;MLWRLRTGGPWRDLPERYGPWQTAYERFARWEADGTWAHSLEQVQVRDDSAGAVEWTVSVDSTISRAHQHAADIRKKGRRRGTNWKIRHARRLVRRWAVRVAG
;
A
#
# COMPACT_ATOMS: atom_id res chain seq x y z
N MET A 1 23.75 -5.30 -4.30
CA MET A 1 22.39 -5.70 -3.89
C MET A 1 22.26 -7.16 -3.47
N LEU A 2 22.96 -8.10 -4.13
CA LEU A 2 22.98 -9.53 -3.76
C LEU A 2 23.24 -9.80 -2.27
N TRP A 3 24.02 -8.97 -1.59
CA TRP A 3 24.20 -9.09 -0.13
C TRP A 3 22.88 -9.06 0.65
N ARG A 4 21.96 -8.15 0.31
CA ARG A 4 20.64 -8.03 0.96
C ARG A 4 19.79 -9.26 0.70
N LEU A 5 19.74 -9.71 -0.55
CA LEU A 5 18.97 -10.88 -0.97
C LEU A 5 19.49 -12.17 -0.32
N ARG A 6 20.81 -12.32 -0.21
CA ARG A 6 21.45 -13.49 0.39
C ARG A 6 21.34 -13.53 1.90
N THR A 7 21.45 -12.38 2.56
CA THR A 7 21.66 -12.32 4.02
C THR A 7 20.39 -11.96 4.78
N GLY A 8 19.44 -11.25 4.16
CA GLY A 8 18.26 -10.74 4.87
C GLY A 8 18.57 -9.75 6.00
N GLY A 9 19.83 -9.34 6.16
CA GLY A 9 20.29 -8.39 7.18
C GLY A 9 19.94 -6.93 6.85
N PRO A 10 19.67 -6.09 7.86
CA PRO A 10 19.16 -4.73 7.65
C PRO A 10 20.14 -3.88 6.84
N TRP A 11 19.63 -2.93 6.06
CA TRP A 11 20.47 -2.10 5.18
C TRP A 11 21.56 -1.33 5.94
N ARG A 12 21.30 -0.93 7.18
CA ARG A 12 22.28 -0.24 8.02
C ARG A 12 23.52 -1.08 8.35
N ASP A 13 23.40 -2.40 8.25
CA ASP A 13 24.49 -3.34 8.52
C ASP A 13 25.23 -3.74 7.23
N LEU A 14 24.99 -3.03 6.12
CA LEU A 14 25.69 -3.27 4.87
C LEU A 14 27.20 -3.09 5.07
N PRO A 15 28.03 -4.10 4.73
CA PRO A 15 29.48 -3.97 4.88
C PRO A 15 30.03 -2.83 4.05
N GLU A 16 30.93 -2.04 4.65
CA GLU A 16 31.49 -0.80 4.08
C GLU A 16 32.15 -0.99 2.70
N ARG A 17 32.69 -2.18 2.43
CA ARG A 17 33.22 -2.57 1.10
C ARG A 17 32.22 -2.42 -0.06
N TYR A 18 30.92 -2.38 0.23
CA TYR A 18 29.86 -2.18 -0.76
C TYR A 18 29.44 -0.72 -0.92
N GLY A 19 30.07 0.20 -0.18
CA GLY A 19 29.76 1.62 -0.17
C GLY A 19 28.56 1.99 0.71
N PRO A 20 28.08 3.25 0.59
CA PRO A 20 27.00 3.77 1.41
C PRO A 20 25.70 2.97 1.25
N TRP A 21 25.10 2.56 2.37
CA TRP A 21 23.89 1.76 2.36
C TRP A 21 22.68 2.50 1.77
N GLN A 22 22.63 3.82 1.86
CA GLN A 22 21.55 4.65 1.30
C GLN A 22 21.52 4.49 -0.22
N THR A 23 22.66 4.63 -0.89
CA THR A 23 22.78 4.47 -2.34
C THR A 23 22.43 3.05 -2.78
N ALA A 24 22.83 2.04 -2.00
CA ALA A 24 22.48 0.66 -2.26
C ALA A 24 20.95 0.42 -2.14
N TYR A 25 20.33 1.00 -1.11
CA TYR A 25 18.89 0.93 -0.89
C TYR A 25 18.10 1.68 -1.97
N GLU A 26 18.48 2.91 -2.31
CA GLU A 26 17.81 3.71 -3.34
C GLU A 26 17.82 3.00 -4.69
N ARG A 27 18.96 2.42 -5.07
CA ARG A 27 19.07 1.66 -6.30
C ARG A 27 18.21 0.40 -6.22
N PHE A 28 18.17 -0.28 -5.08
CA PHE A 28 17.32 -1.45 -4.88
C PHE A 28 15.84 -1.11 -5.07
N ALA A 29 15.37 -0.05 -4.42
CA ALA A 29 13.99 0.43 -4.51
C ALA A 29 13.65 0.87 -5.94
N ARG A 30 14.59 1.49 -6.66
CA ARG A 30 14.41 1.84 -8.07
C ARG A 30 14.18 0.61 -8.94
N TRP A 31 15.03 -0.42 -8.78
CA TRP A 31 14.95 -1.66 -9.54
C TRP A 31 13.72 -2.51 -9.22
N GLU A 32 13.19 -2.38 -8.01
CA GLU A 32 11.90 -2.95 -7.65
C GLU A 32 10.78 -2.20 -8.38
N ALA A 33 10.79 -0.87 -8.33
CA ALA A 33 9.75 -0.04 -8.90
C ALA A 33 9.71 -0.08 -10.44
N ASP A 34 10.87 -0.18 -11.10
CA ASP A 34 10.96 -0.24 -12.57
C ASP A 34 10.90 -1.67 -13.13
N GLY A 35 10.81 -2.69 -12.27
CA GLY A 35 10.70 -4.09 -12.68
C GLY A 35 12.01 -4.76 -13.10
N THR A 36 13.16 -4.07 -12.99
CA THR A 36 14.49 -4.64 -13.31
C THR A 36 14.73 -5.97 -12.60
N TRP A 37 14.27 -6.10 -11.35
CA TRP A 37 14.39 -7.36 -10.62
C TRP A 37 13.60 -8.51 -11.24
N ALA A 38 12.35 -8.26 -11.60
CA ALA A 38 11.49 -9.26 -12.22
C ALA A 38 12.06 -9.70 -13.58
N HIS A 39 12.50 -8.73 -14.39
CA HIS A 39 13.10 -9.02 -15.68
C HIS A 39 14.41 -9.81 -15.54
N SER A 40 15.27 -9.45 -14.58
CA SER A 40 16.52 -10.20 -14.34
C SER A 40 16.26 -11.64 -13.93
N LEU A 41 15.25 -11.88 -13.10
CA LEU A 41 14.85 -13.23 -12.68
C LEU A 41 14.33 -14.05 -13.85
N GLU A 42 13.43 -13.48 -14.66
CA GLU A 42 12.89 -14.12 -15.87
C GLU A 42 14.01 -14.54 -16.82
N GLN A 43 14.98 -13.66 -17.07
CA GLN A 43 16.11 -13.97 -17.96
C GLN A 43 16.97 -15.14 -17.44
N VAL A 44 17.14 -15.26 -16.13
CA VAL A 44 17.86 -16.40 -15.54
C VAL A 44 17.03 -17.69 -15.66
N GLN A 45 15.73 -17.63 -15.36
CA GLN A 45 14.83 -18.78 -15.50
C GLN A 45 14.78 -19.30 -16.94
N VAL A 46 14.67 -18.42 -17.93
CA VAL A 46 14.68 -18.81 -19.35
C VAL A 46 16.00 -19.51 -19.73
N ARG A 47 17.13 -19.02 -19.23
CA ARG A 47 18.44 -19.64 -19.49
C ARG A 47 18.53 -21.02 -18.85
N ASP A 48 18.15 -21.15 -17.58
CA ASP A 48 18.25 -22.42 -16.88
C ASP A 48 17.24 -23.44 -17.43
N ASP A 49 16.05 -23.01 -17.83
CA ASP A 49 15.04 -23.85 -18.51
C ASP A 49 15.60 -24.37 -19.85
N SER A 50 16.25 -23.50 -20.63
CA SER A 50 16.90 -23.90 -21.90
C SER A 50 18.03 -24.91 -21.72
N ALA A 51 18.67 -24.94 -20.55
CA ALA A 51 19.72 -25.90 -20.21
C ALA A 51 19.18 -27.19 -19.56
N GLY A 52 17.86 -27.30 -19.37
CA GLY A 52 17.22 -28.41 -18.65
C GLY A 52 17.55 -28.44 -17.15
N ALA A 53 17.99 -27.31 -16.58
CA ALA A 53 18.41 -27.18 -15.19
C ALA A 53 17.29 -26.72 -14.24
N VAL A 54 16.10 -26.40 -14.76
CA VAL A 54 14.94 -25.97 -13.96
C VAL A 54 13.94 -27.11 -13.80
N GLU A 55 13.74 -27.55 -12.56
CA GLU A 55 12.52 -28.24 -12.15
C GLU A 55 11.52 -27.18 -11.66
N TRP A 56 10.38 -27.03 -12.34
CA TRP A 56 9.35 -26.03 -12.00
C TRP A 56 8.54 -26.47 -10.77
N THR A 57 9.15 -26.43 -9.58
CA THR A 57 8.46 -26.63 -8.30
C THR A 57 7.87 -25.29 -7.80
N VAL A 58 6.54 -25.22 -7.70
CA VAL A 58 5.87 -24.03 -7.14
C VAL A 58 5.96 -24.05 -5.61
N SER A 59 6.74 -23.12 -5.04
CA SER A 59 6.82 -22.91 -3.60
C SER A 59 5.84 -21.81 -3.19
N VAL A 60 5.00 -22.08 -2.20
CA VAL A 60 4.07 -21.10 -1.60
C VAL A 60 4.53 -20.81 -0.17
N ASP A 61 5.01 -19.60 0.09
CA ASP A 61 5.26 -19.11 1.44
C ASP A 61 4.13 -18.18 1.93
N SER A 62 3.82 -18.25 3.22
CA SER A 62 2.85 -17.35 3.86
C SER A 62 3.60 -16.41 4.79
N THR A 63 3.47 -15.09 4.59
CA THR A 63 4.04 -14.07 5.49
C THR A 63 2.93 -13.38 6.29
N ILE A 64 2.98 -13.46 7.63
CA ILE A 64 2.03 -12.79 8.54
C ILE A 64 2.72 -11.59 9.21
N SER A 65 2.30 -10.37 8.85
CA SER A 65 2.77 -9.13 9.50
C SER A 65 1.74 -8.64 10.52
N ARG A 66 2.09 -8.64 11.81
CA ARG A 66 1.25 -8.06 12.87
C ARG A 66 1.37 -6.54 12.87
N ALA A 67 0.25 -5.84 12.69
CA ALA A 67 0.18 -4.40 12.85
C ALA A 67 0.11 -3.99 14.33
N HIS A 68 0.75 -2.89 14.70
CA HIS A 68 0.64 -2.32 16.05
C HIS A 68 -0.79 -1.82 16.28
N GLN A 69 -1.32 -1.93 17.51
CA GLN A 69 -2.71 -1.54 17.86
C GLN A 69 -3.09 -0.10 17.48
N HIS A 70 -2.11 0.80 17.35
CA HIS A 70 -2.31 2.19 16.93
C HIS A 70 -2.53 2.36 15.42
N ALA A 71 -2.26 1.33 14.61
CA ALA A 71 -2.58 1.31 13.18
C ALA A 71 -4.09 1.15 12.93
N ALA A 72 -4.87 0.77 13.95
CA ALA A 72 -6.32 0.62 13.84
C ALA A 72 -7.09 1.95 13.94
N ASP A 73 -6.45 3.05 14.34
CA ASP A 73 -7.13 4.31 14.62
C ASP A 73 -7.11 5.27 13.42
N ILE A 74 -7.94 4.98 12.41
CA ILE A 74 -8.36 5.99 11.43
C ILE A 74 -9.67 6.60 11.94
N ARG A 75 -9.62 7.86 12.38
CA ARG A 75 -10.81 8.65 12.70
C ARG A 75 -11.72 8.71 11.48
N LYS A 76 -12.80 7.92 11.46
CA LYS A 76 -13.90 8.11 10.51
C LYS A 76 -14.34 9.57 10.63
N LYS A 77 -14.25 10.35 9.54
CA LYS A 77 -14.85 11.68 9.46
C LYS A 77 -16.33 11.50 9.82
N GLY A 78 -16.68 11.81 11.06
CA GLY A 78 -18.06 11.75 11.52
C GLY A 78 -18.90 12.52 10.52
N ARG A 79 -20.01 11.93 10.07
CA ARG A 79 -20.99 12.61 9.20
C ARG A 79 -21.16 14.02 9.74
N ARG A 80 -20.73 15.03 8.98
CA ARG A 80 -21.08 16.42 9.29
C ARG A 80 -22.60 16.42 9.45
N ARG A 81 -23.09 16.75 10.65
CA ARG A 81 -24.51 16.94 10.92
C ARG A 81 -24.94 18.08 10.00
N GLY A 82 -25.41 17.72 8.81
CA GLY A 82 -25.87 18.69 7.83
C GLY A 82 -27.08 19.37 8.43
N THR A 83 -26.93 20.62 8.88
CA THR A 83 -28.07 21.50 9.11
C THR A 83 -28.71 21.76 7.76
N ASN A 84 -29.65 20.89 7.37
CA ASN A 84 -30.39 21.03 6.13
C ASN A 84 -31.42 22.16 6.30
N TRP A 85 -30.93 23.39 6.14
CA TRP A 85 -31.71 24.62 6.26
C TRP A 85 -32.89 24.62 5.28
N LYS A 86 -32.76 23.93 4.13
CA LYS A 86 -33.81 23.81 3.12
C LYS A 86 -35.07 23.12 3.68
N ILE A 87 -34.91 22.06 4.48
CA ILE A 87 -36.04 21.38 5.17
C ILE A 87 -36.67 22.31 6.21
N ARG A 88 -35.85 23.09 6.93
CA ARG A 88 -36.34 24.02 7.96
C ARG A 88 -37.13 25.18 7.33
N HIS A 89 -36.69 25.67 6.18
CA HIS A 89 -37.34 26.74 5.42
C HIS A 89 -38.67 26.25 4.82
N ALA A 90 -38.66 25.05 4.21
CA ALA A 90 -39.88 24.40 3.71
C ALA A 90 -40.92 24.18 4.82
N ARG A 91 -40.48 23.68 6.00
CA ARG A 91 -41.37 23.53 7.18
C ARG A 91 -41.93 24.85 7.70
N ARG A 92 -41.22 25.97 7.54
CA ARG A 92 -41.71 27.31 7.92
C ARG A 92 -42.78 27.78 6.94
N LEU A 93 -42.63 27.51 5.64
CA LEU A 93 -43.61 27.85 4.61
C LEU A 93 -44.90 27.03 4.75
N VAL A 94 -44.79 25.71 4.98
CA VAL A 94 -45.96 24.83 5.16
C VAL A 94 -46.77 25.24 6.39
N ARG A 95 -46.13 25.55 7.52
CA ARG A 95 -46.83 26.07 8.71
C ARG A 95 -47.53 27.40 8.44
N ARG A 96 -46.89 28.30 7.70
CA ARG A 96 -47.48 29.61 7.36
C ARG A 96 -48.67 29.47 6.42
N TRP A 97 -48.66 28.48 5.52
CA TRP A 97 -49.80 28.16 4.65
C TRP A 97 -50.95 27.56 5.46
N ALA A 98 -50.68 26.59 6.34
CA ALA A 98 -51.70 25.97 7.20
C ALA A 98 -52.43 26.98 8.10
N VAL A 99 -51.71 27.97 8.66
CA VAL A 99 -52.33 29.05 9.47
C VAL A 99 -53.25 29.96 8.63
N ARG A 100 -52.98 30.11 7.34
CA ARG A 100 -53.80 30.96 6.45
C ARG A 100 -55.08 30.25 5.96
N VAL A 101 -55.09 28.92 5.91
CA VAL A 101 -56.24 28.11 5.46
C VAL A 101 -57.21 27.82 6.61
N ALA A 102 -56.77 27.97 7.86
CA ALA A 102 -57.55 27.66 9.06
C ALA A 102 -58.23 28.89 9.72
N GLY A 103 -58.29 30.03 9.03
CA GLY A 103 -59.03 31.24 9.45
C GLY A 103 -59.91 31.73 8.33
#